data_AF-A0A3S9ZQB9-F1
#
_entry.id   AF-A0A3S9ZQB9-F1
#
_cell.length_a   1.000
_cell.length_b   1.000
_cell.length_c   1.000
_cell.angle_alpha   90.00
_cell.angle_beta   90.00
_cell.angle_gamma   90.00
#
_symmetry.space_group_name_H-M   'P 1'
#
loop_
_entity.id
_entity.type
_entity.pdbx_description
1 polymer ?
#
loop_
_entity_poly.entity_id
_entity_poly.type
_entity_poly.pdbx_seq_one_letter_code
_entity_poly.pdbx_strand_id
1 'polypeptide(L)'
;MARLQRESSQLQEAVVSHAVIDQAIGVLTFVSGLGPEQGFAVLRSVSQHTNTKLRKVAEQIVGWPSGHDLAEDIRQALEAALREATHRT
;
A
#
# COMPACT_ATOMS: atom_id res chain seq x y z
N MET A 1 10.34 -31.98 5.36
CA MET A 1 10.12 -31.39 4.03
C MET A 1 9.12 -30.23 4.04
N ALA A 2 7.93 -30.34 4.66
CA ALA A 2 6.90 -29.29 4.59
C ALA A 2 7.19 -27.97 5.35
N ARG A 3 8.08 -27.98 6.35
CA ARG A 3 8.42 -26.76 7.14
C ARG A 3 9.34 -25.80 6.37
N LEU A 4 10.34 -26.35 5.67
CA LEU A 4 11.28 -25.57 4.84
C LEU A 4 10.60 -24.91 3.63
N GLN A 5 9.64 -25.60 3.00
CA GLN A 5 8.86 -25.02 1.91
C GLN A 5 7.95 -23.89 2.39
N ARG A 6 7.33 -24.02 3.58
CA ARG A 6 6.52 -22.95 4.18
C ARG A 6 7.35 -21.74 4.58
N GLU A 7 8.53 -21.94 5.17
CA GLU A 7 9.46 -20.85 5.49
C GLU A 7 9.98 -20.15 4.22
N SER A 8 10.30 -20.92 3.16
CA SER A 8 10.65 -20.37 1.85
C SER A 8 9.50 -19.59 1.20
N SER A 9 8.27 -20.09 1.29
CA SER A 9 7.09 -19.39 0.78
C SER A 9 6.79 -18.12 1.56
N GLN A 10 6.89 -18.14 2.90
CA GLN A 10 6.69 -16.96 3.75
C GLN A 10 7.77 -15.89 3.52
N LEU A 11 9.03 -16.29 3.35
CA LEU A 11 10.12 -15.36 3.03
C LEU A 11 9.98 -14.80 1.61
N GLN A 12 9.62 -15.62 0.63
CA GLN A 12 9.38 -15.15 -0.75
C GLN A 12 8.15 -14.25 -0.83
N GLU A 13 7.09 -14.57 -0.10
CA GLU A 13 5.89 -13.74 0.02
C GLU A 13 6.20 -12.42 0.74
N ALA A 14 7.08 -12.42 1.73
CA ALA A 14 7.57 -11.19 2.40
C ALA A 14 8.41 -10.31 1.47
N VAL A 15 9.33 -10.87 0.68
CA VAL A 15 10.15 -10.12 -0.29
C VAL A 15 9.31 -9.54 -1.42
N VAL A 16 8.40 -10.33 -2.00
CA VAL A 16 7.51 -9.84 -3.07
C VAL A 16 6.52 -8.80 -2.52
N SER A 17 6.07 -8.96 -1.28
CA SER A 17 5.22 -7.96 -0.63
C SER A 17 5.97 -6.65 -0.38
N HIS A 18 7.24 -6.69 0.02
CA HIS A 18 8.05 -5.47 0.16
C HIS A 18 8.21 -4.73 -1.17
N ALA A 19 8.54 -5.42 -2.27
CA ALA A 19 8.72 -4.76 -3.56
C ALA A 19 7.46 -4.02 -4.05
N VAL A 20 6.27 -4.62 -3.92
CA VAL A 20 5.03 -3.96 -4.33
C VAL A 20 4.61 -2.84 -3.37
N ILE A 21 4.90 -2.98 -2.07
CA ILE A 21 4.67 -1.93 -1.08
C ILE A 21 5.58 -0.73 -1.37
N ASP A 22 6.86 -0.95 -1.66
CA ASP A 22 7.82 0.11 -1.99
C ASP A 22 7.41 0.86 -3.26
N GLN A 23 6.92 0.14 -4.29
CA GLN A 23 6.37 0.75 -5.50
C GLN A 23 5.12 1.61 -5.19
N ALA A 24 4.21 1.10 -4.35
CA ALA A 24 3.03 1.85 -3.94
C ALA A 24 3.40 3.11 -3.16
N ILE A 25 4.41 3.05 -2.28
CA ILE A 25 4.95 4.23 -1.59
C ILE A 25 5.46 5.25 -2.61
N GLY A 26 6.24 4.80 -3.62
CA GLY A 26 6.74 5.66 -4.69
C GLY A 26 5.61 6.36 -5.46
N VAL A 27 4.54 5.64 -5.80
CA VAL A 27 3.34 6.22 -6.43
C VAL A 27 2.70 7.27 -5.54
N LEU A 28 2.50 6.99 -4.25
CA LEU A 28 1.89 7.94 -3.33
C LEU A 28 2.75 9.19 -3.15
N THR A 29 4.07 9.02 -2.99
CA THR A 29 5.01 10.14 -2.91
C THR A 29 4.96 10.99 -4.17
N PHE A 30 4.90 10.38 -5.35
CA PHE A 30 4.80 11.11 -6.62
C PHE A 30 3.48 11.88 -6.75
N VAL A 31 2.35 11.25 -6.42
CA VAL A 31 1.01 11.86 -6.61
C VAL A 31 0.70 12.92 -5.54
N SER A 32 1.13 12.72 -4.30
CA SER A 32 0.77 13.59 -3.17
C SER A 32 1.85 14.58 -2.75
N GLY A 33 3.09 14.40 -3.22
CA GLY A 33 4.25 15.17 -2.76
C GLY A 33 4.73 14.81 -1.35
N LEU A 34 4.13 13.80 -0.70
CA LEU A 34 4.50 13.34 0.64
C LEU A 34 5.81 12.55 0.64
N GLY A 35 6.56 12.62 1.74
CA GLY A 35 7.74 11.80 1.94
C GLY A 35 7.43 10.29 2.03
N PRO A 36 8.43 9.41 1.85
CA PRO A 36 8.23 7.95 1.85
C PRO A 36 7.60 7.41 3.14
N GLU A 37 7.96 7.97 4.30
CA GLU A 37 7.39 7.56 5.59
C GLU A 37 5.89 7.88 5.67
N GLN A 38 5.48 9.06 5.19
CA GLN A 38 4.07 9.44 5.13
C GLN A 38 3.32 8.59 4.10
N GLY A 39 3.93 8.28 2.95
CA GLY A 39 3.36 7.36 1.97
C GLY A 39 3.09 5.97 2.55
N PHE A 40 4.02 5.43 3.33
CA PHE A 40 3.81 4.16 4.03
C PHE A 40 2.72 4.26 5.10
N ALA A 41 2.70 5.35 5.88
CA ALA A 41 1.66 5.58 6.88
C ALA A 41 0.26 5.65 6.26
N VAL A 42 0.13 6.27 5.08
CA VAL A 42 -1.12 6.31 4.29
C VAL A 42 -1.55 4.90 3.88
N LEU A 43 -0.67 4.09 3.27
CA LEU A 43 -1.00 2.70 2.91
C LEU A 43 -1.47 1.89 4.12
N ARG A 44 -0.77 2.04 5.25
CA ARG A 44 -1.11 1.36 6.50
C ARG A 44 -2.44 1.84 7.08
N SER A 45 -2.79 3.13 6.94
CA SER A 45 -4.08 3.67 7.34
C SER A 45 -5.21 3.08 6.51
N VAL A 46 -5.06 3.10 5.18
CA VAL A 46 -6.06 2.54 4.24
C VAL A 46 -6.30 1.05 4.50
N SER A 47 -5.22 0.27 4.68
CA SER A 47 -5.29 -1.16 4.99
C SER A 47 -6.08 -1.43 6.27
N GLN A 48 -5.88 -0.65 7.33
CA GLN A 48 -6.59 -0.81 8.59
C GLN A 48 -8.06 -0.40 8.48
N HIS A 49 -8.35 0.73 7.84
CA HIS A 49 -9.72 1.24 7.70
C HIS A 49 -10.60 0.34 6.82
N THR A 50 -10.03 -0.25 5.77
CA THR A 50 -10.74 -1.17 4.87
C THR A 50 -10.66 -2.63 5.29
N ASN A 51 -9.92 -2.94 6.36
CA ASN A 51 -9.57 -4.32 6.76
C ASN A 51 -9.03 -5.17 5.58
N THR A 52 -8.32 -4.53 4.65
CA THR A 52 -7.72 -5.18 3.47
C THR A 52 -6.23 -5.38 3.71
N LYS A 53 -5.69 -6.54 3.31
CA LYS A 53 -4.26 -6.83 3.45
C LYS A 53 -3.42 -5.71 2.78
N LEU A 54 -2.41 -5.21 3.48
CA LEU A 54 -1.54 -4.12 3.01
C LEU A 54 -1.00 -4.34 1.58
N ARG A 55 -0.56 -5.57 1.28
CA ARG A 55 -0.12 -5.96 -0.07
C ARG A 55 -1.20 -5.75 -1.14
N LYS A 56 -2.46 -6.08 -0.84
CA LYS A 56 -3.59 -5.92 -1.77
C LYS A 56 -3.94 -4.45 -2.00
N VAL A 57 -3.82 -3.63 -0.96
CA VAL A 57 -3.91 -2.17 -1.11
C VAL A 57 -2.78 -1.68 -2.01
N ALA A 58 -1.53 -2.08 -1.74
CA ALA A 58 -0.37 -1.70 -2.54
C ALA A 58 -0.51 -2.09 -4.02
N GLU A 59 -0.95 -3.31 -4.33
CA GLU A 59 -1.21 -3.77 -5.70
C GLU A 59 -2.20 -2.85 -6.44
N GLN A 60 -3.27 -2.42 -5.78
CA GLN A 60 -4.27 -1.51 -6.37
C GLN A 60 -3.71 -0.10 -6.57
N ILE A 61 -2.95 0.41 -5.59
CA ILE A 61 -2.31 1.73 -5.68
C ILE A 61 -1.27 1.78 -6.80
N VAL A 62 -0.50 0.70 -7.02
CA VAL A 62 0.48 0.63 -8.12
C VAL A 62 -0.21 0.70 -9.49
N GLY A 63 -1.37 0.07 -9.66
CA GLY A 63 -2.11 0.10 -10.93
C GLY A 63 -2.93 1.37 -11.17
N TRP A 64 -3.27 2.11 -10.11
CA TRP A 64 -4.20 3.24 -10.17
C TRP A 64 -3.78 4.37 -11.14
N PRO A 65 -2.50 4.80 -11.21
CA PRO A 65 -2.07 5.83 -12.17
C PRO A 65 -2.29 5.44 -13.63
N SER A 66 -2.36 4.14 -13.94
CA SER A 66 -2.61 3.61 -15.28
C SER A 66 -4.10 3.50 -15.63
N GLY A 67 -5.00 4.03 -14.79
CA GLY A 67 -6.43 4.02 -15.01
C GLY A 67 -7.13 2.74 -14.52
N HIS A 68 -6.45 1.90 -13.73
CA HIS A 68 -7.14 0.82 -13.02
C HIS A 68 -7.98 1.41 -11.90
N ASP A 69 -9.24 0.97 -11.81
CA ASP A 69 -10.12 1.42 -10.74
C ASP A 69 -9.68 0.88 -9.38
N LEU A 70 -9.61 1.80 -8.42
CA LEU A 70 -9.55 1.45 -7.01
C LEU A 70 -10.94 1.00 -6.57
N ALA A 71 -10.97 -0.05 -5.74
CA ALA A 71 -12.19 -0.36 -4.98
C ALA A 71 -12.63 0.88 -4.21
N GLU A 72 -13.94 1.13 -4.18
CA GLU A 72 -14.50 2.40 -3.70
C GLU A 72 -14.17 2.67 -2.22
N ASP A 73 -14.18 1.63 -1.39
CA ASP A 73 -13.76 1.67 0.01
C ASP A 73 -12.28 2.07 0.16
N ILE A 74 -11.41 1.54 -0.70
CA ILE A 74 -9.98 1.88 -0.74
C ILE A 74 -9.78 3.30 -1.22
N ARG A 75 -10.53 3.76 -2.23
CA ARG A 75 -10.47 5.14 -2.73
C ARG A 75 -10.85 6.14 -1.64
N GLN A 76 -11.99 5.92 -0.99
CA GLN A 76 -12.47 6.80 0.09
C GLN A 76 -11.49 6.85 1.27
N ALA A 77 -10.98 5.69 1.69
CA ALA A 77 -9.99 5.61 2.75
C ALA A 77 -8.66 6.29 2.36
N LEU A 78 -8.24 6.17 1.10
CA LEU A 78 -7.03 6.83 0.58
C LEU A 78 -7.17 8.35 0.61
N GLU A 79 -8.29 8.88 0.12
CA GLU A 79 -8.56 10.32 0.12
C GLU A 79 -8.65 10.89 1.55
N ALA A 80 -9.22 10.15 2.50
CA ALA A 80 -9.23 10.53 3.90
C ALA A 80 -7.80 10.55 4.49
N ALA A 81 -7.03 9.48 4.27
CA ALA A 81 -5.68 9.35 4.78
C ALA A 81 -4.71 10.41 4.19
N LEU A 82 -4.85 10.74 2.91
CA LEU A 82 -4.05 11.79 2.26
C LEU A 82 -4.36 13.17 2.85
N ARG A 83 -5.65 13.51 3.04
CA ARG A 83 -6.05 14.77 3.70
C ARG A 83 -5.42 14.89 5.09
N GLU A 84 -5.53 13.84 5.90
CA GLU A 84 -4.93 13.81 7.24
C GLU A 84 -3.39 13.89 7.24
N ALA A 85 -2.74 13.35 6.22
CA ALA A 85 -1.28 13.42 6.09
C ALA A 85 -0.81 14.82 5.73
N THR A 86 -1.52 15.51 4.82
CA THR A 86 -1.19 16.89 4.42
C THR A 86 -1.41 17.91 5.54
N HIS A 87 -2.41 17.71 6.40
CA HIS A 87 -2.67 18.59 7.56
C HIS A 87 -1.62 18.52 8.68
N ARG A 88 -0.71 17.53 8.65
CA ARG A 88 0.34 17.34 9.67
C ARG A 88 1.69 17.98 9.30
N THR A 89 1.79 18.60 8.13
CA THR A 89 2.95 19.36 7.63
C THR A 89 2.78 20.84 7.88
#